data_AF-A0A7J0DMQ3-F1
#
_entry.id   AF-A0A7J0DMQ3-F1
#
_cell.length_a   1.000
_cell.length_b   1.000
_cell.length_c   1.000
_cell.angle_alpha   90.00
_cell.angle_beta   90.00
_cell.angle_gamma   90.00
#
_symmetry.space_group_name_H-M   'P 1'
#
loop_
_entity.id
_entity.type
_entity.pdbx_description
1 polymer ?
#
loop_
_entity_poly.entity_id
_entity_poly.type
_entity_poly.pdbx_seq_one_letter_code
_entity_poly.pdbx_strand_id
1 'polypeptide(L)'
;MDSIAASARTSKARVCSCFVLSCLLAITLQVFVFSPISPDILELPPTSSASLVPTNSRLQRVIKLGEGFLENPEDVCVDKNGILYTATRDGWIKKLHRNGSWENWRKIDSNALLGITTTKAGSLIVCDGEKGLLKVDEDGVTVLTSHVKGTEIRHHMLKISLCTIEWENFTLSLVVEYFCPVDI
;
A
#
# COMPACT_ATOMS: atom_id res chain seq x y z
N MET A 1 3.10 47.31 41.40
CA MET A 1 3.11 47.03 39.94
C MET A 1 2.63 45.60 39.63
N ASP A 2 2.19 44.84 40.63
CA ASP A 2 1.93 43.39 40.50
C ASP A 2 0.52 43.05 40.00
N SER A 3 -0.47 43.90 40.27
CA SER A 3 -1.87 43.67 39.90
C SER A 3 -2.13 43.77 38.39
N ILE A 4 -1.35 44.58 37.66
CA ILE A 4 -1.48 44.74 36.19
C ILE A 4 -0.91 43.52 35.47
N ALA A 5 0.20 42.96 35.97
CA ALA A 5 0.82 41.76 35.42
C ALA A 5 -0.05 40.51 35.62
N ALA A 6 -0.74 40.39 36.75
CA ALA A 6 -1.69 39.31 37.00
C ALA A 6 -2.91 39.37 36.06
N SER A 7 -3.54 40.54 35.92
CA SER A 7 -4.71 40.74 35.04
C SER A 7 -4.40 40.46 33.56
N ALA A 8 -3.23 40.88 33.07
CA ALA A 8 -2.78 40.62 31.71
C ALA A 8 -2.50 39.13 31.43
N ARG A 9 -2.03 38.39 32.45
CA ARG A 9 -1.73 36.94 32.35
C ARG A 9 -3.02 36.12 32.27
N THR A 10 -4.08 36.51 32.99
CA THR A 10 -5.41 35.87 32.96
C THR A 10 -6.16 36.14 31.65
N SER A 11 -6.00 37.34 31.07
CA SER A 11 -6.61 37.71 29.78
C SER A 11 -6.03 36.91 28.61
N LYS A 12 -4.70 36.80 28.53
CA LYS A 12 -4.03 35.99 27.48
C LYS A 12 -4.37 34.50 27.58
N ALA A 13 -4.43 33.95 28.79
CA ALA A 13 -4.80 32.55 29.00
C ALA A 13 -6.25 32.26 28.55
N ARG A 14 -7.19 33.19 28.76
CA ARG A 14 -8.58 33.07 28.30
C ARG A 14 -8.70 33.12 26.77
N VAL A 15 -7.96 34.01 26.11
CA VAL A 15 -7.96 34.11 24.64
C VAL A 15 -7.37 32.85 23.99
N CYS A 16 -6.26 32.32 24.53
CA CYS A 16 -5.70 31.04 24.06
C CYS A 16 -6.67 29.87 24.27
N SER A 17 -7.37 29.82 25.41
CA SER A 17 -8.37 28.78 25.69
C SER A 17 -9.55 28.82 24.72
N CYS A 18 -10.10 30.01 24.44
CA CYS A 18 -11.19 30.16 23.46
C CYS A 18 -10.76 29.80 22.03
N PHE A 19 -9.53 30.14 21.64
CA PHE A 19 -9.00 29.78 20.33
C PHE A 19 -8.86 28.25 20.19
N VAL A 20 -8.30 27.58 21.19
CA VAL A 20 -8.20 26.11 21.21
C VAL A 20 -9.59 25.46 21.17
N LEU A 21 -10.56 25.96 21.96
CA LEU A 21 -11.92 25.43 21.95
C LEU A 21 -12.59 25.60 20.57
N SER A 22 -12.38 26.74 19.92
CA SER A 22 -12.90 27.02 18.58
C SER A 22 -12.28 26.10 17.53
N CYS A 23 -10.97 25.90 17.57
CA CYS A 23 -10.29 24.95 16.68
C CYS A 23 -10.78 23.52 16.89
N LEU A 24 -10.95 23.08 18.15
CA LEU A 24 -11.48 21.75 18.45
C LEU A 24 -12.91 21.58 17.93
N LEU A 25 -13.76 22.59 18.12
CA LEU A 25 -15.14 22.57 17.62
C LEU A 25 -15.19 22.56 16.08
N ALA A 26 -14.33 23.34 15.42
CA ALA A 26 -14.24 23.34 13.96
C ALA A 26 -13.79 21.97 13.42
N ILE A 27 -12.78 21.35 14.04
CA ILE A 27 -12.30 20.02 13.67
C ILE A 27 -13.40 18.97 13.87
N THR A 28 -14.13 18.99 15.01
CA THR A 28 -15.21 18.03 15.25
C THR A 28 -16.33 18.19 14.23
N LEU A 29 -16.78 19.42 13.96
CA LEU A 29 -17.79 19.68 12.94
C LEU A 29 -17.33 19.24 11.54
N GLN A 30 -16.07 19.49 11.19
CA GLN A 30 -15.53 19.06 9.90
C GLN A 30 -15.52 17.53 9.78
N VAL A 31 -15.09 16.81 10.82
CA VAL A 31 -15.11 15.34 10.84
C VAL A 31 -16.55 14.81 10.73
N PHE A 32 -17.49 15.36 11.50
CA PHE A 32 -18.88 14.86 11.50
C PHE A 32 -19.67 15.18 10.22
N VAL A 33 -19.40 16.33 9.58
CA VAL A 33 -20.12 16.75 8.36
C VAL A 33 -19.51 16.14 7.10
N PHE A 34 -18.18 16.10 6.99
CA PHE A 34 -17.49 15.68 5.76
C PHE A 34 -17.05 14.23 5.77
N SER A 35 -17.02 13.55 6.91
CA SER A 35 -16.80 12.11 6.99
C SER A 35 -18.06 11.43 7.52
N PRO A 36 -19.05 11.12 6.67
CA PRO A 36 -20.20 10.28 7.06
C PRO A 36 -19.72 8.84 7.23
N ILE A 37 -18.81 8.61 8.17
CA ILE A 37 -18.47 7.27 8.66
C ILE A 37 -19.62 6.84 9.56
N SER A 38 -20.43 5.91 9.07
CA SER A 38 -21.29 5.10 9.92
C SER A 38 -20.45 3.87 10.29
N PRO A 39 -19.72 3.88 11.43
CA PRO A 39 -18.95 2.71 11.84
C PRO A 39 -19.96 1.61 12.14
N ASP A 40 -20.16 0.74 11.15
CA ASP A 40 -20.93 -0.47 11.37
C ASP A 40 -20.11 -1.32 12.34
N ILE A 41 -20.72 -1.68 13.47
CA ILE A 41 -20.06 -2.54 14.43
C ILE A 41 -19.95 -3.89 13.74
N LEU A 42 -18.73 -4.34 13.48
CA LEU A 42 -18.50 -5.71 13.05
C LEU A 42 -18.88 -6.62 14.22
N GLU A 43 -20.15 -7.02 14.26
CA GLU A 43 -20.65 -8.05 15.18
C GLU A 43 -20.06 -9.38 14.75
N LEU A 44 -18.86 -9.67 15.25
CA LEU A 44 -18.32 -11.01 15.18
C LEU A 44 -19.30 -11.91 15.94
N PRO A 45 -19.73 -13.04 15.36
CA PRO A 45 -20.57 -13.98 16.09
C PRO A 45 -19.87 -14.31 17.42
N PRO A 46 -20.61 -14.41 18.54
CA PRO A 46 -20.03 -14.90 19.78
C PRO A 46 -19.30 -16.20 19.48
N THR A 47 -18.21 -16.49 20.20
CA THR A 47 -17.44 -17.75 20.14
C THR A 47 -18.32 -18.92 20.59
N SER A 48 -19.38 -19.15 19.83
CA SER A 48 -20.40 -20.15 19.99
C SER A 48 -19.74 -21.43 19.53
N SER A 49 -19.30 -22.24 20.48
CA SER A 49 -18.77 -23.58 20.25
C SER A 49 -17.68 -23.65 19.17
N ALA A 50 -16.45 -23.29 19.54
CA ALA A 50 -15.24 -23.78 18.85
C ALA A 50 -15.21 -25.32 18.67
N SER A 51 -16.14 -26.05 19.32
CA SER A 51 -16.36 -27.50 19.19
C SER A 51 -16.97 -27.95 17.86
N LEU A 52 -17.66 -27.10 17.10
CA LEU A 52 -18.34 -27.50 15.84
C LEU A 52 -17.66 -27.01 14.56
N VAL A 53 -16.66 -26.13 14.66
CA VAL A 53 -15.86 -25.70 13.50
C VAL A 53 -14.63 -26.61 13.41
N PRO A 54 -14.41 -27.35 12.32
CA PRO A 54 -13.22 -28.18 12.17
C PRO A 54 -11.97 -27.30 12.23
N THR A 55 -10.97 -27.71 13.02
CA THR A 55 -9.69 -27.01 13.11
C THR A 55 -9.03 -26.91 11.74
N ASN A 56 -8.77 -25.70 11.25
CA ASN A 56 -8.03 -25.46 10.01
C ASN A 56 -6.54 -25.23 10.32
N SER A 57 -5.73 -26.28 10.17
CA SER A 57 -4.28 -26.23 10.33
C SER A 57 -3.53 -26.08 8.99
N ARG A 58 -4.22 -25.74 7.89
CA ARG A 58 -3.58 -25.70 6.55
C ARG A 58 -2.42 -24.71 6.49
N LEU A 59 -2.53 -23.57 7.17
CA LEU A 59 -1.46 -22.56 7.25
C LEU A 59 -0.24 -23.03 8.05
N GLN A 60 -0.34 -24.05 8.89
CA GLN A 60 0.84 -24.60 9.60
C GLN A 60 1.76 -25.41 8.66
N ARG A 61 1.28 -25.77 7.46
CA ARG A 61 2.04 -26.53 6.46
C ARG A 61 2.71 -25.64 5.41
N VAL A 62 2.57 -24.32 5.50
CA VAL A 62 3.22 -23.39 4.55
C VAL A 62 4.61 -23.03 5.06
N ILE A 63 5.52 -22.79 4.12
CA ILE A 63 6.87 -22.29 4.42
C ILE A 63 6.92 -20.78 4.16
N LYS A 64 7.73 -20.07 4.94
CA LYS A 64 8.03 -18.66 4.68
C LYS A 64 9.15 -18.60 3.64
N LEU A 65 8.87 -17.95 2.52
CA LEU A 65 9.87 -17.71 1.48
C LEU A 65 10.54 -16.37 1.72
N GLY A 66 11.88 -16.36 1.70
CA GLY A 66 12.66 -15.11 1.79
C GLY A 66 12.74 -14.48 3.19
N GLU A 67 12.38 -15.22 4.24
CA GLU A 67 12.57 -14.76 5.63
C GLU A 67 14.05 -14.44 5.90
N GLY A 68 14.31 -13.23 6.40
CA GLY A 68 15.66 -12.72 6.63
C GLY A 68 16.41 -12.24 5.37
N PHE A 69 15.84 -12.43 4.17
CA PHE A 69 16.46 -12.05 2.89
C PHE A 69 15.73 -10.91 2.18
N LEU A 70 14.41 -10.82 2.37
CA LEU A 70 13.55 -9.81 1.77
C LEU A 70 13.25 -8.71 2.79
N GLU A 71 13.62 -7.47 2.46
CA GLU A 71 13.29 -6.32 3.29
C GLU A 71 11.95 -5.73 2.85
N ASN A 72 10.91 -5.95 3.67
CA ASN A 72 9.57 -5.40 3.50
C ASN A 72 9.03 -5.55 2.06
N PRO A 73 8.92 -6.78 1.52
CA PRO A 73 8.32 -6.99 0.21
C PRO A 73 6.83 -6.60 0.23
N GLU A 74 6.38 -5.81 -0.75
CA GLU A 74 4.97 -5.37 -0.84
C GLU A 74 4.14 -6.27 -1.77
N ASP A 75 4.71 -6.73 -2.88
CA ASP A 75 4.02 -7.53 -3.89
C ASP A 75 4.93 -8.58 -4.55
N VAL A 76 4.33 -9.57 -5.22
CA VAL A 76 5.00 -10.71 -5.82
C VAL A 76 4.32 -11.15 -7.12
N CYS A 77 5.11 -11.53 -8.12
CA CYS A 77 4.60 -12.14 -9.35
C CYS A 77 5.48 -13.32 -9.78
N VAL A 78 4.91 -14.21 -10.60
CA VAL A 78 5.62 -15.38 -11.12
C VAL A 78 5.59 -15.34 -12.65
N ASP A 79 6.73 -15.60 -13.28
CA ASP A 79 6.79 -15.69 -14.74
C ASP A 79 6.40 -17.07 -15.27
N LYS A 80 6.28 -17.20 -16.59
CA LYS A 80 5.99 -18.48 -17.28
C LYS A 80 7.03 -19.58 -17.00
N ASN A 81 8.23 -19.20 -16.56
CA ASN A 81 9.31 -20.12 -16.21
C ASN A 81 9.29 -20.45 -14.71
N GLY A 82 8.27 -20.04 -13.95
CA GLY A 82 8.17 -20.30 -12.52
C GLY A 82 9.24 -19.59 -11.69
N ILE A 83 9.83 -18.52 -12.20
CA ILE A 83 10.69 -17.62 -11.42
C ILE A 83 9.78 -16.62 -10.72
N LEU A 84 9.97 -16.46 -9.42
CA LEU A 84 9.21 -15.53 -8.60
C LEU A 84 10.00 -14.22 -8.47
N TYR A 85 9.31 -13.10 -8.61
CA TYR A 85 9.86 -11.76 -8.50
C TYR A 85 9.14 -11.00 -7.41
N THR A 86 9.90 -10.26 -6.59
CA THR A 86 9.35 -9.36 -5.59
C THR A 86 10.15 -8.06 -5.56
N ALA A 87 9.46 -6.96 -5.29
CA ALA A 87 10.06 -5.67 -5.06
C ALA A 87 10.19 -5.44 -3.55
N THR A 88 11.38 -5.05 -3.08
CA THR A 88 11.67 -4.83 -1.67
C THR A 88 11.99 -3.36 -1.40
N ARG A 89 11.77 -2.90 -0.16
CA ARG A 89 11.99 -1.49 0.23
C ARG A 89 13.46 -1.07 0.24
N ASP A 90 14.38 -2.01 0.18
CA ASP A 90 15.82 -1.78 -0.08
C ASP A 90 16.11 -1.36 -1.54
N GLY A 91 15.07 -1.23 -2.38
CA GLY A 91 15.14 -0.78 -3.76
C GLY A 91 15.54 -1.84 -4.76
N TRP A 92 15.53 -3.12 -4.36
CA TRP A 92 15.81 -4.24 -5.24
C TRP A 92 14.53 -4.92 -5.77
N ILE A 93 14.60 -5.34 -7.02
CA ILE A 93 13.80 -6.44 -7.54
C ILE A 93 14.60 -7.72 -7.34
N LYS A 94 14.06 -8.63 -6.52
CA LYS A 94 14.71 -9.90 -6.17
C LYS A 94 14.01 -11.05 -6.90
N LYS A 95 14.81 -11.99 -7.40
CA LYS A 95 14.37 -13.23 -8.05
C LYS A 95 14.51 -14.41 -7.10
N LEU A 96 13.49 -15.24 -6.99
CA LEU A 96 13.57 -16.58 -6.44
C LEU A 96 13.55 -17.57 -7.60
N HIS A 97 14.68 -18.27 -7.75
CA HIS A 97 14.86 -19.32 -8.74
C HIS A 97 14.18 -20.61 -8.28
N ARG A 98 13.85 -21.51 -9.23
CA ARG A 98 13.24 -22.81 -8.93
C ARG A 98 14.09 -23.71 -8.04
N ASN A 99 15.41 -23.49 -8.00
CA ASN A 99 16.34 -24.19 -7.11
C ASN A 99 16.27 -23.67 -5.66
N GLY A 100 15.45 -22.65 -5.37
CA GLY A 100 15.30 -22.04 -4.05
C GLY A 100 16.26 -20.89 -3.76
N SER A 101 17.18 -20.54 -4.67
CA SER A 101 18.14 -19.46 -4.43
C SER A 101 17.54 -18.09 -4.72
N TRP A 102 17.87 -17.11 -3.88
CA TRP A 102 17.54 -15.70 -4.07
C TRP A 102 18.66 -14.94 -4.79
N GLU A 103 18.28 -14.01 -5.65
CA GLU A 103 19.18 -13.14 -6.39
C GLU A 103 18.68 -11.68 -6.32
N ASN A 104 19.59 -10.75 -6.06
CA ASN A 104 19.36 -9.31 -6.25
C ASN A 104 19.51 -8.99 -7.75
N TRP A 105 18.41 -8.97 -8.49
CA TRP A 105 18.47 -8.96 -9.95
C TRP A 105 18.55 -7.56 -10.56
N ARG A 106 17.69 -6.62 -10.13
CA ARG A 106 17.67 -5.24 -10.65
C ARG A 106 17.48 -4.24 -9.51
N LYS A 107 18.28 -3.18 -9.52
CA LYS A 107 18.17 -2.09 -8.54
C LYS A 107 17.39 -0.94 -9.16
N ILE A 108 16.27 -0.56 -8.52
CA ILE A 108 15.46 0.60 -8.90
C ILE A 108 15.88 1.83 -8.07
N ASP A 109 16.55 1.64 -6.93
CA ASP A 109 16.94 2.71 -6.00
C ASP A 109 15.73 3.58 -5.61
N SER A 110 14.71 2.91 -5.05
CA SER A 110 13.49 3.52 -4.52
C SER A 110 12.94 2.67 -3.39
N ASN A 111 12.43 3.30 -2.33
CA ASN A 111 11.79 2.61 -1.22
C ASN A 111 10.25 2.55 -1.35
N ALA A 112 9.70 3.09 -2.44
CA ALA A 112 8.27 3.28 -2.68
C ALA A 112 7.72 2.30 -3.73
N LEU A 113 8.28 1.09 -3.83
CA LEU A 113 7.81 0.05 -4.75
C LEU A 113 6.55 -0.60 -4.18
N LEU A 114 5.45 -0.55 -4.92
CA LEU A 114 4.11 -0.94 -4.41
C LEU A 114 3.55 -2.20 -5.06
N GLY A 115 3.74 -2.37 -6.37
CA GLY A 115 3.15 -3.48 -7.12
C GLY A 115 4.06 -3.95 -8.24
N ILE A 116 3.96 -5.23 -8.59
CA ILE A 116 4.81 -5.86 -9.60
C ILE A 116 4.03 -6.88 -10.43
N THR A 117 4.27 -6.92 -11.74
CA THR A 117 3.63 -7.91 -12.62
C THR A 117 4.50 -8.28 -13.81
N THR A 118 4.29 -9.49 -14.34
CA THR A 118 4.96 -9.95 -15.55
C THR A 118 4.14 -9.58 -16.79
N THR A 119 4.85 -9.16 -17.84
CA THR A 119 4.27 -8.97 -19.17
C THR A 119 4.38 -10.25 -19.99
N LYS A 120 3.55 -10.39 -21.04
CA LYS A 120 3.66 -11.49 -22.01
C LYS A 120 5.03 -11.55 -22.71
N ALA A 121 5.71 -10.41 -22.81
CA ALA A 121 7.05 -10.30 -23.40
C ALA A 121 8.17 -10.76 -22.46
N GLY A 122 7.89 -11.02 -21.18
CA GLY A 122 8.89 -11.42 -20.18
C GLY A 122 9.55 -10.26 -19.43
N SER A 123 9.20 -9.01 -19.74
CA SER A 123 9.54 -7.84 -18.90
C SER A 123 8.62 -7.78 -17.69
N LEU A 124 9.01 -7.04 -16.66
CA LEU A 124 8.17 -6.68 -15.52
C LEU A 124 7.62 -5.26 -15.67
N ILE A 125 6.43 -5.05 -15.15
CA ILE A 125 5.90 -3.72 -14.86
C ILE A 125 5.91 -3.54 -13.35
N VAL A 126 6.50 -2.44 -12.89
CA VAL A 126 6.63 -2.11 -11.47
C VAL A 126 5.97 -0.76 -11.23
N CYS A 127 5.14 -0.68 -10.20
CA CYS A 127 4.60 0.58 -9.71
C CYS A 127 5.50 1.15 -8.63
N ASP A 128 6.00 2.35 -8.86
CA ASP A 128 6.76 3.14 -7.90
C ASP A 128 5.96 4.38 -7.53
N GLY A 129 5.78 4.60 -6.23
CA GLY A 129 5.00 5.71 -5.69
C GLY A 129 5.58 7.10 -5.95
N GLU A 130 6.87 7.19 -6.29
CA GLU A 130 7.60 8.42 -6.59
C GLU A 130 7.96 8.55 -8.08
N LYS A 131 8.34 7.43 -8.73
CA LYS A 131 8.80 7.42 -10.12
C LYS A 131 7.70 7.13 -11.14
N GLY A 132 6.55 6.63 -10.70
CA GLY A 132 5.42 6.23 -11.54
C GLY A 132 5.52 4.78 -12.03
N LEU A 133 5.07 4.52 -13.25
CA LEU A 133 5.04 3.18 -13.85
C LEU A 133 6.37 2.89 -14.56
N LEU A 134 7.02 1.79 -14.16
CA LEU A 134 8.32 1.38 -14.65
C LEU A 134 8.20 0.07 -15.44
N LYS A 135 8.96 -0.05 -16.53
CA LYS A 135 9.28 -1.32 -17.18
C LYS A 135 10.66 -1.76 -16.72
N VAL A 136 10.77 -3.01 -16.30
CA VAL A 136 12.05 -3.61 -15.88
C VAL A 136 12.29 -4.87 -16.70
N ASP A 137 13.42 -4.94 -17.39
CA ASP A 137 13.81 -6.08 -18.21
C ASP A 137 15.33 -6.31 -18.15
N GLU A 138 15.82 -7.17 -19.05
CA GLU A 138 17.25 -7.45 -19.08
C GLU A 138 18.10 -6.25 -19.50
N ASP A 139 17.53 -5.29 -20.26
CA ASP A 139 18.23 -4.08 -20.71
C ASP A 139 18.30 -3.02 -19.59
N GLY A 140 17.35 -3.04 -18.65
CA GLY A 140 17.40 -2.23 -17.45
C GLY A 140 16.03 -1.77 -16.96
N VAL A 141 15.99 -0.55 -16.41
CA VAL A 141 14.77 0.08 -15.86
C VAL A 141 14.43 1.28 -16.74
N THR A 142 13.21 1.32 -17.27
CA THR A 142 12.69 2.42 -18.09
C THR A 142 11.40 2.94 -17.50
N VAL A 143 11.26 4.27 -17.39
CA VAL A 143 10.00 4.90 -16.98
C VAL A 143 9.03 4.87 -18.15
N LEU A 144 7.88 4.22 -17.98
CA LEU A 144 6.82 4.19 -18.99
C LEU A 144 5.93 5.42 -18.89
N THR A 145 5.53 5.78 -17.67
CA THR A 145 4.78 7.00 -17.42
C THR A 145 4.97 7.47 -15.98
N SER A 146 5.13 8.78 -15.80
CA SER A 146 5.12 9.45 -14.49
C SER A 146 3.92 10.39 -14.33
N HIS A 147 3.15 10.62 -15.40
CA HIS A 147 2.04 11.58 -15.40
C HIS A 147 0.82 11.03 -16.15
N VAL A 148 -0.37 11.37 -15.66
CA VAL A 148 -1.64 11.13 -16.35
C VAL A 148 -2.36 12.47 -16.47
N LYS A 149 -2.67 12.90 -17.70
CA LYS A 149 -3.35 14.18 -17.98
C LYS A 149 -2.68 15.41 -17.33
N GLY A 150 -1.35 15.40 -17.23
CA GLY A 150 -0.57 16.49 -16.62
C GLY A 150 -0.45 16.42 -15.09
N THR A 151 -1.09 15.45 -14.44
CA THR A 151 -0.95 15.19 -13.00
C THR A 151 0.08 14.09 -12.76
N GLU A 152 1.02 14.34 -11.86
CA GLU A 152 2.01 13.36 -11.40
C GLU A 152 1.32 12.16 -10.73
N ILE A 153 1.77 10.96 -11.09
CA ILE A 153 1.29 9.72 -10.47
C ILE A 153 1.94 9.59 -9.10
N ARG A 154 1.11 9.45 -8.04
CA ARG A 154 1.57 9.27 -6.66
C ARG A 154 1.16 7.92 -6.09
N HIS A 155 1.80 7.52 -5.00
CA HIS A 155 1.57 6.27 -4.26
C HIS A 155 0.10 5.92 -3.96
N HIS A 156 -0.80 6.89 -3.74
CA HIS A 156 -2.23 6.62 -3.50
C HIS A 156 -3.05 6.35 -4.78
N MET A 157 -2.46 6.57 -5.95
CA MET A 157 -3.13 6.48 -7.26
C MET A 157 -2.85 5.16 -7.98
N LEU A 158 -1.83 4.42 -7.52
CA LEU A 158 -1.35 3.21 -8.16
C LEU A 158 -1.82 1.98 -7.40
N LYS A 159 -2.72 1.21 -8.01
CA LYS A 159 -2.99 -0.17 -7.59
C LYS A 159 -2.85 -1.08 -8.80
N ILE A 160 -1.83 -1.95 -8.78
CA ILE A 160 -1.83 -3.11 -9.67
C ILE A 160 -2.77 -4.12 -9.03
N SER A 161 -3.99 -4.21 -9.54
CA SER A 161 -4.92 -5.24 -9.11
C SER A 161 -4.67 -6.49 -9.96
N LEU A 162 -3.84 -7.40 -9.45
CA LEU A 162 -3.77 -8.77 -9.95
C LEU A 162 -4.81 -9.61 -9.23
N CYS A 163 -6.03 -9.65 -9.76
CA CYS A 163 -6.94 -10.73 -9.42
C CYS A 163 -6.60 -11.93 -10.31
N THR A 164 -5.68 -12.79 -9.86
CA THR A 164 -5.51 -14.13 -10.46
C THR A 164 -6.04 -15.16 -9.48
N ILE A 165 -7.33 -15.50 -9.63
CA ILE A 165 -7.91 -16.72 -9.07
C ILE A 165 -8.05 -17.68 -10.25
N GLU A 166 -7.12 -18.63 -10.40
CA GLU A 166 -7.24 -19.69 -11.41
C GLU A 166 -8.22 -20.77 -10.91
N TRP A 167 -9.32 -20.95 -11.64
CA TRP A 167 -10.12 -22.17 -11.66
C TRP A 167 -10.43 -22.54 -13.12
N GLU A 168 -10.08 -23.78 -13.46
CA GLU A 168 -10.31 -24.54 -14.71
C GLU A 168 -10.97 -23.81 -15.91
N ASN A 169 -10.19 -23.00 -16.65
CA ASN A 169 -10.53 -22.40 -17.97
C ASN A 169 -11.05 -20.94 -17.99
N PHE A 170 -10.52 -20.04 -17.16
CA PHE A 170 -10.75 -18.60 -17.33
C PHE A 170 -9.44 -17.82 -17.46
N THR A 171 -9.29 -17.08 -18.56
CA THR A 171 -8.16 -16.14 -18.78
C THR A 171 -8.60 -14.74 -18.43
N LEU A 172 -7.88 -14.03 -17.55
CA LEU A 172 -8.19 -12.65 -17.16
C LEU A 172 -7.13 -11.64 -17.67
N SER A 173 -7.62 -10.44 -18.01
CA SER A 173 -6.83 -9.27 -18.40
C SER A 173 -6.17 -8.59 -17.21
N LEU A 174 -4.97 -8.03 -17.42
CA LEU A 174 -4.33 -7.07 -16.53
C LEU A 174 -5.23 -5.81 -16.42
N VAL A 175 -5.68 -5.48 -15.21
CA VAL A 175 -6.33 -4.19 -14.93
C VAL A 175 -5.40 -3.38 -14.03
N VAL A 176 -4.78 -2.35 -14.61
CA VAL A 176 -4.15 -1.29 -13.81
C VAL A 176 -5.26 -0.31 -13.46
N GLU A 177 -5.74 -0.36 -12.23
CA GLU A 177 -6.74 0.60 -11.75
C GLU A 177 -6.01 1.84 -11.26
N TYR A 178 -6.27 2.96 -11.94
CA TYR A 178 -5.88 4.28 -11.48
C TYR A 178 -6.98 4.83 -10.59
N PHE A 179 -6.70 5.03 -9.31
CA PHE A 179 -7.64 5.70 -8.41
C PHE A 179 -7.24 7.17 -8.30
N CYS A 180 -7.84 8.04 -9.13
CA CYS A 180 -7.67 9.49 -9.00
C CYS A 180 -8.63 10.01 -7.92
N PRO A 181 -8.18 10.52 -6.77
CA PRO A 181 -9.09 11.13 -5.79
C PRO A 181 -9.50 12.57 -6.16
N VAL A 182 -9.47 12.94 -7.44
CA VAL A 182 -9.83 14.29 -7.90
C VAL A 182 -10.99 14.18 -8.89
N ASP A 183 -12.17 13.92 -8.34
CA ASP A 183 -13.41 14.37 -8.97
C ASP A 183 -13.57 15.87 -8.64
N ILE A 184 -13.59 16.72 -9.68
CA ILE A 184 -14.14 18.08 -9.62
C ILE A 184 -15.58 18.00 -10.10
#